data_AF-A0A0C9U1F0-F1
#
_entry.id   AF-A0A0C9U1F0-F1
#
_cell.length_a   1.000
_cell.length_b   1.000
_cell.length_c   1.000
_cell.angle_alpha   90.00
_cell.angle_beta   90.00
_cell.angle_gamma   90.00
#
_symmetry.space_group_name_H-M   'P 1'
#
loop_
_entity.id
_entity.type
_entity.pdbx_description
1 polymer ?
#
loop_
_entity_poly.entity_id
_entity_poly.type
_entity_poly.pdbx_seq_one_letter_code
_entity_poly.pdbx_strand_id
1 'polypeptide(L)'
;MSHDIVSVSSKNAHDSVHNIESFFWVLIPIALIRGGPGGIRRIISNSDTEERKAQWYKRKIFAELSYEAAKLNLEEALLNNFDPYFDPLKPFIREWWSVLKMAYEFKAYELWNIHVHMQKLFEEAIEILGPNPHADADLEAQQQWAQMTENQVLRRKKYQEDTKNAVETHTFASDPNITPAGVSRPQDPLDRSPPPKKKK
;
A
#
# COMPACT_ATOMS: atom_id res chain seq x y z
N MET A 1 7.95 -22.40 -0.33
CA MET A 1 8.68 -21.12 -0.18
C MET A 1 9.34 -21.03 1.20
N SER A 2 10.26 -21.95 1.56
CA SER A 2 10.91 -21.94 2.89
C SER A 2 12.37 -22.37 2.90
N HIS A 3 13.00 -22.61 1.74
CA HIS A 3 14.36 -23.16 1.69
C HIS A 3 15.47 -22.11 1.46
N ASP A 4 15.12 -20.84 1.21
CA ASP A 4 16.11 -19.78 0.92
C ASP A 4 16.62 -19.03 2.16
N ILE A 5 16.21 -19.43 3.38
CA ILE A 5 16.69 -18.82 4.63
C ILE A 5 18.15 -19.21 4.95
N VAL A 6 18.73 -20.20 4.28
CA VAL A 6 20.09 -20.73 4.60
C VAL A 6 21.14 -20.44 3.53
N SER A 7 20.88 -19.55 2.56
CA SER A 7 21.96 -19.12 1.66
C SER A 7 22.80 -18.04 2.34
N VAL A 8 23.92 -18.48 2.91
CA VAL A 8 25.04 -17.66 3.40
C VAL A 8 25.73 -17.02 2.19
N SER A 9 25.07 -16.06 1.54
CA SER A 9 25.65 -15.07 0.62
C SER A 9 24.55 -14.23 -0.03
N SER A 10 23.99 -13.27 0.71
CA SER A 10 23.24 -12.17 0.14
C SER A 10 23.59 -10.91 0.91
N LYS A 11 24.18 -9.92 0.22
CA LYS A 11 24.43 -8.57 0.75
C LYS A 11 23.13 -7.81 1.08
N ASN A 12 21.97 -8.44 0.90
CA ASN A 12 20.63 -7.91 1.14
C ASN A 12 19.81 -8.92 1.96
N ALA A 13 20.32 -9.36 3.11
CA ALA A 13 19.49 -10.12 4.04
C ALA A 13 18.26 -9.26 4.41
N HIS A 14 17.06 -9.78 4.16
CA HIS A 14 15.81 -9.14 4.59
C HIS A 14 15.82 -9.05 6.11
N ASP A 15 16.14 -7.87 6.63
CA ASP A 15 16.11 -7.58 8.05
C ASP A 15 14.68 -7.22 8.50
N SER A 16 14.34 -7.52 9.76
CA SER A 16 13.04 -7.21 10.39
C SER A 16 12.65 -5.74 10.20
N VAL A 17 13.65 -4.85 10.22
CA VAL A 17 13.48 -3.42 9.98
C VAL A 17 12.99 -3.11 8.58
N HIS A 18 13.50 -3.81 7.56
CA HIS A 18 13.01 -3.63 6.19
C HIS A 18 11.58 -4.16 6.01
N ASN A 19 11.18 -5.20 6.75
CA ASN A 19 9.79 -5.66 6.74
C ASN A 19 8.86 -4.57 7.29
N ILE A 20 9.23 -3.97 8.43
CA ILE A 20 8.46 -2.89 9.05
C ILE A 20 8.48 -1.61 8.18
N GLU A 21 9.62 -1.24 7.61
CA GLU A 21 9.75 -0.12 6.68
C GLU A 21 8.84 -0.31 5.45
N SER A 22 8.71 -1.55 4.96
CA SER A 22 7.86 -1.84 3.81
C SER A 22 6.38 -1.56 4.11
N PHE A 23 5.89 -1.89 5.31
CA PHE A 23 4.53 -1.54 5.72
C PHE A 23 4.32 -0.03 5.85
N PHE A 24 5.31 0.70 6.35
CA PHE A 24 5.29 2.16 6.38
C PHE A 24 5.05 2.72 4.97
N TRP A 25 5.81 2.22 3.98
CA TRP A 25 5.67 2.65 2.59
C TRP A 25 4.42 2.15 1.86
N VAL A 26 3.65 1.21 2.42
CA VAL A 26 2.30 0.89 1.93
C VAL A 26 1.28 1.91 2.42
N LEU A 27 1.41 2.35 3.67
CA LEU A 27 0.45 3.28 4.30
C LEU A 27 0.62 4.71 3.79
N ILE A 28 1.86 5.18 3.66
CA ILE A 28 2.16 6.57 3.26
C ILE A 28 1.49 6.96 1.93
N PRO A 29 1.61 6.20 0.82
CA PRO A 29 0.93 6.54 -0.42
C PRO A 29 -0.59 6.60 -0.27
N ILE A 30 -1.20 5.76 0.56
CA ILE A 30 -2.65 5.79 0.78
C ILE A 30 -3.06 7.13 1.41
N ALA A 31 -2.34 7.57 2.45
CA ALA A 31 -2.62 8.82 3.15
C ALA A 31 -2.37 10.07 2.28
N LEU A 32 -1.40 9.96 1.37
CA LEU A 32 -1.06 10.99 0.40
C LEU A 32 -2.08 11.05 -0.75
N ILE A 33 -2.36 9.95 -1.42
CA ILE A 33 -3.07 9.97 -2.71
C ILE A 33 -4.57 9.79 -2.57
N ARG A 34 -5.13 9.41 -1.43
CA ARG A 34 -6.59 9.19 -1.32
C ARG A 34 -7.26 10.33 -0.57
N GLY A 35 -8.37 10.84 -1.10
CA GLY A 35 -9.22 11.79 -0.40
C GLY A 35 -10.15 11.11 0.59
N GLY A 36 -9.60 10.34 1.53
CA GLY A 36 -10.38 9.57 2.51
C GLY A 36 -10.79 8.14 2.08
N PRO A 37 -11.77 7.53 2.77
CA PRO A 37 -12.03 6.10 2.70
C PRO A 37 -12.68 5.71 1.37
N GLY A 38 -11.91 5.03 0.51
CA GLY A 38 -12.37 4.73 -0.85
C GLY A 38 -12.45 5.95 -1.76
N GLY A 39 -11.92 7.09 -1.33
CA GLY A 39 -11.91 8.33 -2.10
C GLY A 39 -11.17 8.23 -3.42
N ILE A 40 -11.47 9.20 -4.29
CA ILE A 40 -10.79 9.38 -5.57
C ILE A 40 -9.31 9.65 -5.30
N ARG A 41 -8.47 9.18 -6.23
CA ARG A 41 -7.04 9.44 -6.21
C ARG A 41 -6.80 10.94 -6.42
N ARG A 42 -6.23 11.62 -5.42
CA ARG A 42 -5.78 13.00 -5.45
C ARG A 42 -4.52 13.12 -6.30
N ILE A 43 -4.41 14.23 -7.03
CA ILE A 43 -3.21 14.59 -7.76
C ILE A 43 -2.37 15.46 -6.82
N ILE A 44 -1.27 14.91 -6.31
CA ILE A 44 -0.39 15.61 -5.37
C ILE A 44 0.69 16.42 -6.12
N SER A 45 0.88 16.18 -7.43
CA SER A 45 1.74 16.99 -8.31
C SER A 45 1.46 16.66 -9.77
N ASN A 46 1.63 17.65 -10.65
CA ASN A 46 1.56 17.50 -12.11
C ASN A 46 2.86 16.98 -12.72
N SER A 47 3.93 16.86 -11.93
CA SER A 47 5.23 16.36 -12.34
C SER A 47 5.78 15.34 -11.35
N ASP A 48 6.31 14.26 -11.91
CA ASP A 48 6.91 13.06 -11.29
C ASP A 48 5.95 11.94 -10.88
N THR A 49 6.30 10.72 -11.28
CA THR A 49 5.63 9.47 -10.86
C THR A 49 5.67 9.34 -9.33
N GLU A 50 4.63 8.75 -8.74
CA GLU A 50 4.55 8.48 -7.28
C GLU A 50 5.82 7.86 -6.71
N GLU A 51 6.48 7.01 -7.51
CA GLU A 51 7.73 6.35 -7.18
C GLU A 51 8.86 7.34 -6.92
N ARG A 52 8.99 8.39 -7.73
CA ARG A 52 10.02 9.43 -7.53
C ARG A 52 9.76 10.23 -6.27
N LYS A 53 8.50 10.52 -5.95
CA LYS A 53 8.14 11.17 -4.68
C LYS A 53 8.41 10.27 -3.48
N ALA A 54 8.04 9.00 -3.54
CA ALA A 54 8.33 8.04 -2.49
C ALA A 54 9.84 7.91 -2.26
N GLN A 55 10.65 7.85 -3.32
CA GLN A 55 12.12 7.86 -3.22
C GLN A 55 12.66 9.17 -2.63
N TRP A 56 12.09 10.31 -3.01
CA TRP A 56 12.45 11.61 -2.44
C TRP A 56 12.18 11.64 -0.93
N TYR A 57 10.99 11.21 -0.50
CA TYR A 57 10.63 11.11 0.91
C TYR A 57 11.57 10.17 1.65
N LYS A 58 11.79 8.96 1.14
CA LYS A 58 12.71 8.00 1.74
C LYS A 58 14.10 8.59 1.96
N ARG A 59 14.63 9.32 0.99
CA ARG A 59 15.93 10.00 1.13
C ARG A 59 15.89 11.11 2.19
N LYS A 60 14.85 11.93 2.22
CA LYS A 60 14.78 13.12 3.09
C LYS A 60 14.44 12.82 4.54
N ILE A 61 13.72 11.74 4.81
CA ILE A 61 13.27 11.39 6.17
C ILE A 61 14.11 10.25 6.79
N PHE A 62 14.74 9.37 6.00
CA PHE A 62 15.56 8.27 6.55
C PHE A 62 17.06 8.44 6.32
N ALA A 63 17.49 8.86 5.11
CA ALA A 63 18.91 8.99 4.79
C ALA A 63 19.54 10.32 5.26
N GLU A 64 18.73 11.25 5.76
CA GLU A 64 19.21 12.48 6.38
C GLU A 64 19.90 12.16 7.72
N LEU A 65 21.12 12.68 7.91
CA LEU A 65 21.95 12.37 9.08
C LEU A 65 21.48 13.16 10.31
N SER A 66 21.00 14.39 10.10
CA SER A 66 20.44 15.19 11.18
C SER A 66 19.04 14.71 11.52
N TYR A 67 18.84 14.23 12.76
CA TYR A 67 17.52 13.85 13.27
C TYR A 67 16.52 15.00 13.14
N GLU A 68 16.91 16.21 13.53
CA GLU A 68 16.04 17.40 13.46
C GLU A 68 15.67 17.77 12.02
N ALA A 69 16.62 17.69 11.08
CA ALA A 69 16.31 17.95 9.67
C ALA A 69 15.39 16.87 9.08
N ALA A 70 15.60 15.61 9.46
CA ALA A 70 14.76 14.49 9.04
C ALA A 70 13.34 14.60 9.60
N LYS A 71 13.21 14.99 10.87
CA LYS A 71 11.93 15.26 11.54
C LYS A 71 11.19 16.43 10.90
N LEU A 72 11.90 17.52 10.58
CA LEU A 72 11.32 18.65 9.86
C LEU A 72 10.77 18.22 8.49
N ASN A 73 11.53 17.43 7.73
CA ASN A 73 11.07 16.89 6.45
C ASN A 73 9.86 15.96 6.61
N LEU A 74 9.81 15.17 7.69
CA LEU A 74 8.64 14.34 8.00
C LEU A 74 7.40 15.22 8.20
N GLU A 75 7.46 16.25 9.04
CA GLU A 75 6.31 17.11 9.29
C GLU A 75 5.91 17.92 8.06
N GLU A 76 6.85 18.71 7.53
CA GLU A 76 6.55 19.72 6.52
C GLU A 76 6.33 19.14 5.13
N ALA A 77 7.15 18.15 4.76
CA ALA A 77 7.09 17.62 3.40
C ALA A 77 6.16 16.42 3.29
N LEU A 78 6.03 15.59 4.34
CA LEU A 78 5.22 14.37 4.29
C LEU A 78 3.85 14.55 4.94
N LEU A 79 3.80 14.79 6.26
CA LEU A 79 2.56 14.78 7.02
C LEU A 79 1.63 15.94 6.62
N ASN A 80 2.15 17.13 6.33
CA ASN A 80 1.35 18.26 5.87
C ASN A 80 0.64 18.02 4.53
N ASN A 81 1.09 17.03 3.75
CA ASN A 81 0.46 16.67 2.47
C ASN A 81 -0.59 15.54 2.60
N PHE A 82 -0.82 15.03 3.81
CA PHE A 82 -1.89 14.05 4.04
C PHE A 82 -3.26 14.67 3.79
N ASP A 83 -4.22 13.82 3.43
CA ASP A 83 -5.62 14.25 3.42
C ASP A 83 -6.08 14.53 4.85
N PRO A 84 -6.94 15.53 5.09
CA PRO A 84 -7.48 15.81 6.42
C PRO A 84 -8.13 14.58 7.07
N TYR A 85 -8.69 13.66 6.27
CA TYR A 85 -9.17 12.38 6.78
C TYR A 85 -8.09 11.55 7.49
N PHE A 86 -6.82 11.71 7.18
CA PHE A 86 -5.72 10.97 7.80
C PHE A 86 -5.00 11.74 8.91
N ASP A 87 -5.49 12.93 9.29
CA ASP A 87 -4.88 13.73 10.37
C ASP A 87 -4.75 12.96 11.70
N PRO A 88 -5.76 12.17 12.14
CA PRO A 88 -5.63 11.38 13.36
C PRO A 88 -4.52 10.33 13.32
N LEU A 89 -4.03 9.93 12.14
CA LEU A 89 -2.91 8.99 12.01
C LEU A 89 -1.54 9.66 12.15
N LYS A 90 -1.44 10.99 12.07
CA LYS A 90 -0.14 11.69 12.11
C LYS A 90 0.69 11.36 13.35
N PRO A 91 0.13 11.31 14.59
CA PRO A 91 0.90 10.92 15.78
C PRO A 91 1.52 9.52 15.63
N PHE A 92 0.73 8.55 15.16
CA PHE A 92 1.20 7.18 14.93
C PHE A 92 2.32 7.11 13.88
N ILE A 93 2.21 7.86 12.77
CA ILE A 93 3.25 7.88 11.73
C ILE A 93 4.56 8.49 12.26
N ARG A 94 4.49 9.50 13.14
CA ARG A 94 5.68 10.08 13.79
C ARG A 94 6.40 9.05 14.63
N GLU A 95 5.68 8.39 15.52
CA GLU A 95 6.27 7.40 16.42
C GLU A 95 6.82 6.20 15.64
N TRP A 96 6.11 5.74 14.59
CA TRP A 96 6.63 4.70 13.68
C TRP A 96 7.94 5.15 13.03
N TRP A 97 7.97 6.37 12.46
CA TRP A 97 9.18 6.90 11.85
C TRP A 97 10.34 6.99 12.85
N SER A 98 10.09 7.43 14.08
CA SER A 98 11.10 7.49 15.14
C SER A 98 11.66 6.10 15.49
N VAL A 99 10.81 5.08 15.63
CA VAL A 99 11.25 3.69 15.85
C VAL A 99 12.14 3.20 14.71
N LEU A 100 11.74 3.43 13.46
CA LEU A 100 12.54 3.07 12.29
C LEU A 100 13.87 3.82 12.23
N LYS A 101 13.86 5.14 12.51
CA LYS A 101 15.07 5.97 12.50
C LYS A 101 16.07 5.48 13.55
N MET A 102 15.61 5.20 14.76
CA MET A 102 16.43 4.62 15.84
C MET A 102 16.97 3.24 15.46
N ALA A 103 16.15 2.37 14.87
CA ALA A 103 16.58 1.03 14.47
C ALA A 103 17.68 1.07 13.39
N TYR A 104 17.61 2.00 12.43
CA TYR A 104 18.65 2.20 11.43
C TYR A 104 19.95 2.76 12.01
N GLU A 105 19.85 3.65 13.00
CA GLU A 105 20.99 4.37 13.59
C GLU A 105 21.75 3.50 14.59
N PHE A 106 21.05 2.85 15.52
CA PHE A 106 21.67 2.17 16.65
C PHE A 106 21.89 0.68 16.43
N LYS A 107 21.24 0.05 15.43
CA LYS A 107 21.39 -1.38 15.04
C LYS A 107 21.54 -2.35 16.24
N ALA A 108 20.84 -2.07 17.33
CA ALA A 108 20.98 -2.76 18.61
C ALA A 108 19.61 -3.31 19.03
N TYR A 109 19.16 -3.05 20.26
CA TYR A 109 17.92 -3.61 20.82
C TYR A 109 16.69 -3.34 19.93
N GLU A 110 16.63 -2.14 19.36
CA GLU A 110 15.54 -1.65 18.49
C GLU A 110 15.45 -2.48 17.20
N LEU A 111 16.59 -2.91 16.66
CA LEU A 111 16.66 -3.75 15.45
C LEU A 111 16.05 -5.14 15.73
N TRP A 112 16.46 -5.76 16.84
CA TRP A 112 16.05 -7.13 17.18
C TRP A 112 14.60 -7.23 17.68
N ASN A 113 14.06 -6.15 18.25
CA ASN A 113 12.72 -6.12 18.83
C ASN A 113 11.74 -5.25 18.05
N ILE A 114 12.05 -4.87 16.81
CA ILE A 114 11.21 -3.93 16.06
C ILE A 114 9.76 -4.42 15.91
N HIS A 115 9.53 -5.72 15.78
CA HIS A 115 8.17 -6.28 15.72
C HIS A 115 7.38 -6.05 17.02
N VAL A 116 8.03 -6.16 18.18
CA VAL A 116 7.41 -5.90 19.50
C VAL A 116 7.09 -4.42 19.65
N HIS A 117 8.03 -3.55 19.28
CA HIS A 117 7.80 -2.10 19.28
C HIS A 117 6.64 -1.72 18.37
N MET A 118 6.59 -2.28 17.17
CA MET A 118 5.52 -2.01 16.22
C MET A 118 4.16 -2.53 16.68
N GLN A 119 4.09 -3.71 17.28
CA GLN A 119 2.84 -4.22 17.84
C GLN A 119 2.30 -3.27 18.90
N LYS A 120 3.14 -2.88 19.87
CA LYS A 120 2.75 -1.93 20.92
C LYS A 120 2.27 -0.59 20.33
N LEU A 121 3.00 -0.09 19.33
CA LEU A 121 2.65 1.15 18.63
C LEU A 121 1.27 1.06 17.93
N PHE A 122 0.94 -0.09 17.33
CA PHE A 122 -0.39 -0.31 16.75
C PHE A 122 -1.48 -0.38 17.81
N GLU A 123 -1.23 -1.07 18.93
CA GLU A 123 -2.19 -1.16 20.05
C GLU A 123 -2.49 0.23 20.62
N GLU A 124 -1.47 1.03 20.89
CA GLU A 124 -1.60 2.42 21.35
C GLU A 124 -2.35 3.29 20.33
N ALA A 125 -2.05 3.14 19.04
CA ALA A 125 -2.75 3.90 18.01
C ALA A 125 -4.24 3.53 17.90
N ILE A 126 -4.58 2.25 18.03
CA ILE A 126 -5.98 1.79 18.03
C ILE A 126 -6.72 2.39 19.23
N GLU A 127 -6.09 2.39 20.41
CA GLU A 127 -6.67 2.98 21.61
C GLU A 127 -6.89 4.49 21.45
N ILE A 128 -5.89 5.21 20.94
CA ILE A 128 -5.95 6.67 20.73
C ILE A 128 -7.00 7.05 19.68
N LEU A 129 -7.08 6.32 18.56
CA LEU A 129 -8.04 6.60 17.49
C LEU A 129 -9.47 6.31 17.94
N GLY A 130 -9.66 5.27 18.76
CA GLY A 130 -10.96 4.86 19.24
C GLY A 130 -11.96 4.55 18.10
N PRO A 131 -13.27 4.50 18.41
CA PRO A 131 -14.30 4.17 17.44
C PRO A 131 -14.64 5.34 16.48
N ASN A 132 -14.36 6.58 16.87
CA ASN A 132 -14.63 7.76 16.07
C ASN A 132 -13.41 8.71 16.05
N PRO A 133 -12.39 8.42 15.22
CA PRO A 133 -11.17 9.23 15.15
C PRO A 133 -11.40 10.64 14.59
N HIS A 134 -12.60 10.93 14.06
CA HIS A 134 -12.96 12.21 13.47
C HIS A 134 -14.02 12.97 14.27
N ALA A 135 -14.17 12.66 15.57
CA ALA A 135 -15.18 13.29 16.42
C ALA A 135 -15.07 14.82 16.46
N ASP A 136 -13.86 15.36 16.32
CA ASP A 136 -13.58 16.80 16.36
C ASP A 136 -13.72 17.49 14.99
N ALA A 137 -13.93 16.74 13.90
CA ALA A 137 -14.14 17.31 12.58
C ALA A 137 -15.52 17.97 12.46
N ASP A 138 -15.72 18.82 11.46
CA ASP A 138 -17.04 19.40 11.21
C ASP A 138 -18.07 18.32 10.80
N LEU A 139 -19.34 18.61 11.06
CA LEU A 139 -20.43 17.65 10.84
C LEU A 139 -20.55 17.26 9.35
N GLU A 140 -20.24 18.18 8.45
CA GLU A 140 -20.30 17.94 7.01
C GLU A 140 -19.23 16.94 6.55
N ALA A 141 -17.96 17.13 6.95
CA ALA A 141 -16.87 16.21 6.67
C ALA A 141 -17.12 14.85 7.30
N GLN A 142 -17.63 14.80 8.54
CA GLN A 142 -18.01 13.54 9.18
C GLN A 142 -19.05 12.78 8.35
N GLN A 143 -20.10 13.46 7.88
CA GLN A 143 -21.13 12.86 7.03
C GLN A 143 -20.56 12.39 5.69
N GLN A 144 -19.72 13.20 5.05
CA GLN A 144 -19.07 12.85 3.79
C GLN A 144 -18.19 11.60 3.96
N TRP A 145 -17.32 11.56 4.96
CA TRP A 145 -16.45 10.41 5.21
C TRP A 145 -17.22 9.15 5.61
N ALA A 146 -18.32 9.28 6.37
CA ALA A 146 -19.21 8.17 6.68
C ALA A 146 -19.82 7.58 5.39
N GLN A 147 -20.36 8.42 4.52
CA GLN A 147 -20.91 8.00 3.22
C GLN A 147 -19.84 7.32 2.34
N MET A 148 -18.64 7.88 2.30
CA MET A 148 -17.51 7.30 1.57
C MET A 148 -17.11 5.93 2.12
N THR A 149 -17.12 5.78 3.45
CA THR A 149 -16.86 4.50 4.13
C THR A 149 -17.89 3.45 3.76
N GLU A 150 -19.18 3.79 3.80
CA GLU A 150 -20.28 2.89 3.41
C GLU A 150 -20.14 2.45 1.94
N ASN A 151 -19.92 3.39 1.03
CA ASN A 151 -19.70 3.11 -0.39
C ASN A 151 -18.51 2.16 -0.60
N GLN A 152 -17.42 2.38 0.12
CA GLN A 152 -16.24 1.54 0.05
C GLN A 152 -16.49 0.13 0.61
N VAL A 153 -17.28 -0.01 1.68
CA VAL A 153 -17.72 -1.32 2.22
C VAL A 153 -18.58 -2.05 1.19
N LEU A 154 -19.55 -1.38 0.59
CA LEU A 154 -20.41 -1.96 -0.46
C LEU A 154 -19.59 -2.42 -1.66
N ARG A 155 -18.65 -1.60 -2.13
CA ARG A 155 -17.74 -1.97 -3.21
C ARG A 155 -16.94 -3.22 -2.88
N ARG A 156 -16.39 -3.32 -1.65
CA ARG A 156 -15.61 -4.48 -1.21
C ARG A 156 -16.45 -5.74 -1.15
N LYS A 157 -17.68 -5.67 -0.61
CA LYS A 157 -18.63 -6.80 -0.59
C LYS A 157 -18.94 -7.27 -2.01
N LYS A 158 -19.23 -6.33 -2.92
CA LYS A 158 -19.47 -6.66 -4.33
C LYS A 158 -18.26 -7.35 -4.97
N TYR A 159 -17.05 -6.81 -4.78
CA TYR A 159 -15.83 -7.42 -5.32
C TYR A 159 -15.61 -8.84 -4.80
N GLN A 160 -15.87 -9.10 -3.51
CA GLN A 160 -15.78 -10.44 -2.93
C GLN A 160 -16.80 -11.39 -3.55
N GLU A 161 -18.05 -10.96 -3.72
CA GLU A 161 -19.11 -11.75 -4.36
C GLU A 161 -18.77 -12.05 -5.83
N ASP A 162 -18.34 -11.04 -6.58
CA ASP A 162 -17.94 -11.18 -7.98
C ASP A 162 -16.74 -12.16 -8.11
N THR A 163 -15.77 -12.06 -7.20
CA THR A 163 -14.60 -12.97 -7.16
C THR A 163 -15.03 -14.40 -6.84
N LYS A 164 -15.92 -14.58 -5.87
CA LYS A 164 -16.48 -15.89 -5.52
C LYS A 164 -17.21 -16.51 -6.71
N ASN A 165 -18.08 -15.75 -7.36
CA ASN A 165 -18.82 -16.19 -8.55
C ASN A 165 -17.88 -16.56 -9.71
N ALA A 166 -16.81 -15.78 -9.93
CA ALA A 166 -15.79 -16.10 -10.93
C ALA A 166 -15.09 -17.43 -10.63
N VAL A 167 -14.72 -17.69 -9.36
CA VAL A 167 -14.10 -18.96 -8.95
C VAL A 167 -15.07 -20.14 -9.14
N GLU A 168 -16.34 -20.00 -8.75
CA GLU A 168 -17.35 -21.05 -8.88
C GLU A 168 -17.69 -21.36 -10.35
N THR A 169 -17.67 -20.35 -11.22
CA THR A 169 -17.95 -20.53 -12.67
C THR A 169 -16.75 -21.06 -13.44
N HIS A 170 -15.51 -20.75 -13.02
CA HIS A 170 -14.27 -21.14 -13.71
C HIS A 170 -13.62 -22.41 -13.14
N THR A 171 -14.27 -23.12 -12.21
CA THR A 171 -13.79 -24.40 -11.64
C THR A 171 -14.21 -25.64 -12.43
N PHE A 172 -14.81 -25.49 -13.62
CA PHE A 172 -14.80 -26.57 -14.60
C PHE A 172 -13.45 -26.56 -15.32
N ALA A 173 -12.47 -27.26 -14.75
CA ALA A 173 -11.35 -27.73 -15.53
C ALA A 173 -11.91 -28.67 -16.61
N SER A 174 -12.02 -28.17 -17.85
CA SER A 174 -12.26 -29.02 -19.00
C SER A 174 -11.15 -30.07 -19.01
N ASP A 175 -11.53 -31.34 -18.94
CA ASP A 175 -10.62 -32.46 -19.10
C ASP A 175 -9.79 -32.22 -20.39
N PRO A 176 -8.45 -32.11 -20.30
CA PRO A 176 -7.61 -31.82 -21.47
C PRO A 176 -7.73 -32.88 -22.58
N ASN A 177 -8.41 -34.00 -22.33
CA ASN A 177 -8.66 -35.06 -23.31
C ASN A 177 -9.97 -34.94 -24.10
N ILE A 178 -10.83 -33.96 -23.84
CA ILE A 178 -12.01 -33.75 -24.69
C ILE A 178 -11.65 -32.72 -25.76
N THR A 179 -11.20 -33.21 -26.92
CA THR A 179 -11.11 -32.39 -28.13
C THR A 179 -12.52 -32.23 -28.71
N PRO A 180 -13.13 -31.04 -28.72
CA PRO A 180 -14.37 -30.84 -29.46
C PRO A 180 -13.98 -30.71 -30.93
N ALA A 181 -14.32 -31.72 -31.73
CA ALA A 181 -14.25 -31.61 -33.17
C ALA A 181 -15.19 -30.48 -33.63
N GLY A 182 -14.62 -29.40 -34.18
CA GLY A 182 -15.35 -28.48 -35.05
C GLY A 182 -15.84 -27.16 -34.45
N VAL A 183 -15.10 -26.51 -33.54
CA VAL A 183 -15.36 -25.09 -33.22
C VAL A 183 -14.31 -24.20 -33.89
N SER A 184 -14.73 -23.53 -34.96
CA SER A 184 -13.97 -22.46 -35.63
C SER A 184 -13.68 -21.34 -34.62
N ARG A 185 -12.40 -21.02 -34.45
CA ARG A 185 -11.95 -19.91 -33.58
C ARG A 185 -12.53 -18.58 -34.09
N PRO A 186 -13.21 -17.77 -33.26
CA PRO A 186 -13.55 -16.40 -33.62
C PRO A 186 -12.25 -15.63 -33.87
N GLN A 187 -12.16 -14.92 -35.01
CA GLN A 187 -11.03 -14.03 -35.23
C GLN A 187 -11.07 -12.85 -34.25
N ASP A 188 -9.95 -12.65 -33.57
CA ASP A 188 -9.74 -11.57 -32.62
C ASP A 188 -9.62 -10.23 -33.39
N PRO A 189 -10.46 -9.21 -33.12
CA PRO A 189 -10.41 -7.91 -33.80
C PRO A 189 -9.09 -7.14 -33.61
N LEU A 190 -8.21 -7.60 -32.72
CA LEU A 190 -6.90 -6.99 -32.43
C LEU A 190 -5.71 -7.80 -32.92
N ASP A 191 -5.93 -8.90 -33.67
CA ASP A 191 -4.84 -9.65 -34.30
C ASP A 191 -4.23 -8.84 -35.45
N ARG A 192 -3.11 -8.15 -35.15
CA ARG A 192 -2.32 -7.37 -36.12
C ARG A 192 -1.25 -8.21 -36.83
N SER A 193 -1.46 -9.52 -36.94
CA SER A 193 -0.56 -10.37 -37.72
C SER A 193 -0.65 -10.00 -39.21
N PRO A 194 0.47 -9.72 -39.89
CA PRO A 194 0.44 -9.40 -41.32
C PRO A 194 -0.03 -10.63 -42.12
N PRO A 195 -0.84 -10.44 -43.18
CA PRO A 195 -1.35 -11.55 -43.96
C PRO A 195 -0.22 -12.32 -44.66
N PRO A 196 -0.33 -13.65 -44.78
CA PRO A 196 0.69 -14.46 -45.43
C PRO A 196 0.82 -14.06 -46.91
N LYS A 197 2.06 -13.79 -47.34
CA LYS A 197 2.39 -13.47 -48.73
C LYS A 197 2.00 -14.64 -49.63
N LYS A 198 1.08 -14.41 -50.57
CA LYS A 198 0.77 -15.36 -51.64
C LYS A 198 2.01 -15.52 -52.53
N LYS A 199 2.59 -16.72 -52.55
CA LYS A 199 3.57 -17.12 -53.56
C LYS A 199 2.82 -17.23 -54.89
N LYS A 200 3.32 -16.54 -55.93
CA LYS A 200 3.11 -16.93 -57.32
C LYS A 200 4.22 -17.88 -57.72
#